data_AF-A0A9D4P3G7-F1
#
_entry.id   AF-A0A9D4P3G7-F1
#
_cell.length_a   1.000
_cell.length_b   1.000
_cell.length_c   1.000
_cell.angle_alpha   90.00
_cell.angle_beta   90.00
_cell.angle_gamma   90.00
#
_symmetry.space_group_name_H-M   'P 1'
#
loop_
_entity.id
_entity.type
_entity.pdbx_description
1 polymer ?
#
loop_
_entity_poly.entity_id
_entity_poly.type
_entity_poly.pdbx_seq_one_letter_code
_entity_poly.pdbx_strand_id
1 'polypeptide(L)'
;MKRLDSLDILYTVGSLIAFLGCVWQLIDVSRIYFAYDTNVNVMFVREIKVEIPGVTICANLGMIANETYLQEHYRSRLESMPEYPDKKYRAYKKLLRNLTLNEQLNKATISHKELLQECRIMTPIAFENSTENKDGFIPCNHVAAIHEFLTYSKKCFSIGLQLNNEPNDRYVIDHDATIRDNGFPLFEIRLLNKYLEAPVIFINSRTTPFLSFIGGQTNGFHVNNTKFVTHTFSYVKTITELLEPPFKTKCRKYEEIGYKSLMHCMNHCKANYFIRKFNGWHGDVPADNSYNLDIYYAPEVHKQNKSLDKIMSEECSEFCSKRQDCHSEFYTVQPIAEFERGHGRPEWQNLYRINIYLPSGLNTHYKHSPRLEWIEFICYYASVISLWFGFSIIAFSRALVCLIHQNSLAAKKNAENNNNELKAENIKEGQTNCGYNQSPRTSISISS
;
A
#
# COMPACT_ATOMS: atom_id res chain seq x y z
N MET A 1 58.07 -26.52 -33.16
CA MET A 1 57.41 -25.73 -32.10
C MET A 1 57.40 -24.28 -32.51
N LYS A 2 56.24 -23.72 -32.90
CA LYS A 2 56.13 -22.28 -33.13
C LYS A 2 56.41 -21.57 -31.81
N ARG A 3 57.38 -20.65 -31.77
CA ARG A 3 57.62 -19.78 -30.62
C ARG A 3 56.32 -19.01 -30.40
N LEU A 4 55.62 -19.26 -29.29
CA LEU A 4 54.59 -18.35 -28.82
C LEU A 4 55.29 -17.02 -28.56
N ASP A 5 54.88 -15.98 -29.28
CA ASP A 5 55.36 -14.64 -29.01
C ASP A 5 54.87 -14.25 -27.61
N SER A 6 55.74 -13.63 -26.81
CA SER A 6 55.42 -13.16 -25.45
C SER A 6 54.18 -12.25 -25.42
N LEU A 7 53.91 -11.59 -26.55
CA LEU A 7 52.73 -10.78 -26.82
C LEU A 7 51.42 -11.60 -26.77
N ASP A 8 51.39 -12.79 -27.37
CA ASP A 8 50.21 -13.66 -27.41
C ASP A 8 49.86 -14.18 -26.02
N ILE A 9 50.89 -14.48 -25.22
CA ILE A 9 50.73 -14.89 -23.82
C ILE A 9 50.13 -13.74 -23.00
N LEU A 10 50.64 -12.52 -23.16
CA LEU A 10 50.12 -11.34 -22.46
C LEU A 10 48.65 -11.06 -22.82
N TYR A 11 48.27 -11.19 -24.10
CA TYR A 11 46.89 -11.02 -24.54
C TYR A 11 45.96 -12.10 -24.01
N THR A 12 46.41 -13.35 -24.01
CA THR A 12 45.63 -14.47 -23.48
C THR A 12 45.37 -14.27 -21.99
N VAL A 13 46.39 -13.88 -21.22
CA VAL A 13 46.27 -13.58 -19.79
C VAL A 13 45.38 -12.36 -19.55
N GLY A 14 45.56 -11.28 -20.30
CA GLY A 14 44.74 -10.07 -20.20
C GLY A 14 43.26 -10.33 -20.51
N SER A 15 42.97 -11.12 -21.54
CA SER A 15 41.60 -11.51 -21.91
C SER A 15 40.95 -12.42 -20.86
N LEU A 16 41.73 -13.34 -20.27
CA LEU A 16 41.26 -14.18 -19.17
C LEU A 16 40.92 -13.34 -17.94
N ILE A 17 41.78 -12.39 -17.56
CA ILE A 17 41.53 -11.46 -16.46
C ILE A 17 40.29 -10.62 -16.75
N ALA A 18 40.14 -10.09 -17.97
CA ALA A 18 38.98 -9.30 -18.36
C ALA A 18 37.67 -10.12 -18.30
N PHE A 19 37.70 -11.36 -18.77
CA PHE A 19 36.55 -12.26 -18.68
C PHE A 19 36.19 -12.59 -17.24
N LEU A 20 37.17 -12.97 -16.41
CA LEU A 20 36.94 -13.28 -14.99
C LEU A 20 36.43 -12.06 -14.22
N GLY A 21 36.99 -10.87 -14.49
CA GLY A 21 36.53 -9.60 -13.93
C GLY A 21 35.10 -9.26 -14.34
N CYS A 22 34.75 -9.48 -15.61
CA CYS A 22 33.40 -9.31 -16.13
C CYS A 22 32.42 -10.24 -15.42
N VAL A 23 32.69 -11.56 -15.42
CA VAL A 23 31.83 -12.56 -14.77
C VAL A 23 31.67 -12.23 -13.28
N TRP A 24 32.74 -11.86 -12.59
CA TRP A 24 32.69 -11.50 -11.17
C TRP A 24 31.77 -10.28 -10.92
N GLN A 25 31.92 -9.20 -11.68
CA GLN A 25 31.07 -8.01 -11.53
C GLN A 25 29.61 -8.29 -11.90
N LEU A 26 29.36 -9.09 -12.95
CA LEU A 26 28.00 -9.49 -13.33
C LEU A 26 27.33 -10.32 -12.23
N ILE A 27 28.07 -11.23 -11.58
CA ILE A 27 27.57 -11.98 -10.42
C ILE A 27 27.23 -11.02 -9.27
N ASP A 28 28.07 -10.03 -9.01
CA ASP A 28 27.85 -9.09 -7.90
C ASP A 28 26.63 -8.20 -8.12
N VAL A 29 26.47 -7.66 -9.33
CA VAL A 29 25.26 -6.91 -9.73
C VAL A 29 24.02 -7.82 -9.67
N SER A 30 24.13 -9.07 -10.12
CA SER A 30 23.05 -10.06 -10.04
C SER A 30 22.66 -10.35 -8.59
N ARG A 31 23.62 -10.47 -7.67
CA ARG A 31 23.34 -10.67 -6.24
C ARG A 31 22.54 -9.52 -5.66
N ILE A 32 22.87 -8.27 -6.01
CA ILE A 32 22.13 -7.09 -5.55
C ILE A 32 20.69 -7.11 -6.09
N TYR A 33 20.52 -7.40 -7.38
CA TYR A 33 19.20 -7.46 -8.02
C TYR A 33 18.33 -8.59 -7.43
N PHE A 34 18.86 -9.81 -7.38
CA PHE A 34 18.14 -10.99 -6.88
C PHE A 34 18.06 -11.09 -5.36
N ALA A 35 18.67 -10.15 -4.61
CA ALA A 35 18.38 -9.98 -3.19
C ALA A 35 16.97 -9.44 -2.95
N TYR A 36 16.35 -8.82 -3.97
CA TYR A 36 15.03 -8.20 -3.91
C TYR A 36 14.88 -7.24 -2.71
N ASP A 37 15.94 -6.49 -2.45
CA ASP A 37 15.95 -5.38 -1.51
C ASP A 37 15.05 -4.25 -2.00
N THR A 38 14.50 -3.49 -1.05
CA THR A 38 13.62 -2.35 -1.32
C THR A 38 14.19 -1.09 -0.68
N ASN A 39 14.10 0.04 -1.37
CA ASN A 39 14.29 1.36 -0.78
C ASN A 39 12.94 1.89 -0.28
N VAL A 40 12.96 2.74 0.75
CA VAL A 40 11.77 3.40 1.27
C VAL A 40 11.87 4.88 1.00
N ASN A 41 11.00 5.40 0.15
CA ASN A 41 10.85 6.82 -0.09
C ASN A 41 9.81 7.37 0.89
N VAL A 42 10.24 8.27 1.76
CA VAL A 42 9.36 8.97 2.70
C VAL A 42 9.04 10.34 2.12
N MET A 43 7.79 10.54 1.69
CA MET A 43 7.32 11.79 1.11
C MET A 43 6.39 12.49 2.09
N PHE A 44 6.59 13.79 2.28
CA PHE A 44 5.67 14.65 3.02
C PHE A 44 4.89 15.48 2.02
N VAL A 45 3.60 15.18 1.89
CA VAL A 45 2.75 15.76 0.85
C VAL A 45 1.72 16.68 1.49
N ARG A 46 1.59 17.89 0.96
CA ARG A 46 0.42 18.74 1.19
C ARG A 46 -0.56 18.47 0.06
N GLU A 47 -1.72 17.91 0.41
CA GLU A 47 -2.75 17.60 -0.57
C GLU A 47 -3.45 18.89 -1.04
N ILE A 48 -3.53 19.08 -2.35
CA ILE A 48 -4.34 20.14 -3.00
C ILE A 48 -5.81 19.71 -3.06
N LYS A 49 -6.06 18.39 -3.02
CA LYS A 49 -7.38 17.79 -2.99
C LYS A 49 -7.47 16.90 -1.78
N VAL A 50 -8.32 17.26 -0.83
CA VAL A 50 -8.42 16.53 0.43
C VAL A 50 -9.47 15.45 0.31
N GLU A 51 -9.05 14.23 0.62
CA GLU A 51 -9.95 13.09 0.71
C GLU A 51 -10.72 13.10 2.02
N ILE A 52 -12.04 13.00 1.94
CA ILE A 52 -12.92 12.85 3.11
C ILE A 52 -12.63 11.48 3.75
N PRO A 53 -12.15 11.41 5.01
CA PRO A 53 -11.96 10.15 5.70
C PRO A 53 -13.29 9.56 6.19
N GLY A 54 -13.28 8.28 6.52
CA GLY A 54 -14.36 7.66 7.29
C GLY A 54 -14.29 8.14 8.74
N VAL A 55 -15.43 8.50 9.32
CA VAL A 55 -15.55 8.88 10.73
C VAL A 55 -16.50 7.93 11.42
N THR A 56 -16.02 7.19 12.41
CA THR A 56 -16.84 6.22 13.16
C THR A 56 -16.99 6.67 14.61
N ILE A 57 -18.24 6.82 15.05
CA ILE A 57 -18.59 7.21 16.42
C ILE A 57 -19.22 6.02 17.13
N CYS A 58 -18.62 5.56 18.22
CA CYS A 58 -19.09 4.41 18.98
C CYS A 58 -19.62 4.80 20.37
N ALA A 59 -20.89 4.50 20.62
CA ALA A 59 -21.57 4.74 21.89
C ALA A 59 -21.82 3.45 22.67
N ASN A 60 -21.95 3.54 24.00
CA ASN A 60 -22.23 2.39 24.86
C ASN A 60 -23.62 1.83 24.53
N LEU A 61 -23.69 0.52 24.32
CA LEU A 61 -24.92 -0.17 23.91
C LEU A 61 -26.10 0.04 24.87
N GLY A 62 -25.85 0.14 26.17
CA GLY A 62 -26.92 0.39 27.16
C GLY A 62 -27.51 1.80 27.07
N MET A 63 -26.71 2.80 26.68
CA MET A 63 -27.12 4.21 26.62
C MET A 63 -27.97 4.53 25.40
N ILE A 64 -27.74 3.80 24.30
CA ILE A 64 -28.45 3.93 23.02
C ILE A 64 -29.61 2.95 22.88
N ALA A 65 -30.02 2.32 23.98
CA ALA A 65 -31.15 1.41 23.97
C ALA A 65 -32.45 2.17 23.60
N ASN A 66 -33.27 1.57 22.74
CA ASN A 66 -34.57 2.13 22.40
C ASN A 66 -35.56 1.85 23.54
N GLU A 67 -35.65 2.80 24.46
CA GLU A 67 -36.45 2.67 25.69
C GLU A 67 -37.91 2.35 25.39
N THR A 68 -38.54 3.02 24.41
CA THR A 68 -39.93 2.75 24.03
C THR A 68 -40.12 1.31 23.59
N TYR A 69 -39.26 0.82 22.68
CA TYR A 69 -39.33 -0.56 22.20
C TYR A 69 -39.14 -1.58 23.32
N LEU A 70 -38.13 -1.37 24.19
CA LEU A 70 -37.83 -2.28 25.29
C LEU A 70 -38.94 -2.30 26.34
N GLN A 71 -39.55 -1.16 26.65
CA GLN A 71 -40.69 -1.09 27.58
C GLN A 71 -41.96 -1.69 26.98
N GLU A 72 -42.17 -1.59 25.67
CA GLU A 72 -43.34 -2.18 25.03
C GLU A 72 -43.24 -3.71 24.97
N HIS A 73 -42.07 -4.26 24.63
CA HIS A 73 -41.91 -5.69 24.33
C HIS A 73 -41.33 -6.50 25.50
N TYR A 74 -40.58 -5.88 26.41
CA TYR A 74 -39.80 -6.58 27.45
C TYR A 74 -40.02 -6.04 28.87
N ARG A 75 -41.12 -5.33 29.11
CA ARG A 75 -41.45 -4.72 30.42
C ARG A 75 -41.31 -5.69 31.59
N SER A 76 -42.00 -6.83 31.53
CA SER A 76 -42.03 -7.82 32.61
C SER A 76 -40.63 -8.34 32.95
N ARG A 77 -39.81 -8.56 31.92
CA ARG A 77 -38.43 -9.00 32.07
C ARG A 77 -37.56 -7.90 32.68
N LEU A 78 -37.74 -6.65 32.29
CA LEU A 78 -37.04 -5.50 32.88
C LEU A 78 -37.40 -5.31 34.36
N GLU A 79 -38.69 -5.33 34.68
CA GLU A 79 -39.20 -5.20 36.06
C GLU A 79 -38.72 -6.34 36.98
N SER A 80 -38.39 -7.52 36.42
CA SER A 80 -37.79 -8.63 37.18
C SER A 80 -36.29 -8.46 37.48
N MET A 81 -35.60 -7.51 36.82
CA MET A 81 -34.17 -7.31 37.03
C MET A 81 -33.90 -6.44 38.26
N PRO A 82 -33.00 -6.84 39.17
CA PRO A 82 -32.71 -6.07 40.39
C PRO A 82 -32.06 -4.72 40.11
N GLU A 83 -31.50 -4.52 38.91
CA GLU A 83 -30.93 -3.24 38.49
C GLU A 83 -31.97 -2.23 38.02
N TYR A 84 -33.21 -2.62 37.74
CA TYR A 84 -34.23 -1.74 37.20
C TYR A 84 -35.18 -1.27 38.32
N PRO A 85 -35.54 0.03 38.40
CA PRO A 85 -35.24 1.11 37.46
C PRO A 85 -33.93 1.88 37.73
N ASP A 86 -33.34 1.74 38.93
CA ASP A 86 -32.26 2.61 39.43
C ASP A 86 -31.01 2.65 38.55
N LYS A 87 -30.65 1.50 37.95
CA LYS A 87 -29.51 1.31 37.05
C LYS A 87 -29.99 0.84 35.68
N LYS A 88 -31.00 1.51 35.13
CA LYS A 88 -31.67 1.09 33.87
C LYS A 88 -30.73 0.76 32.71
N TYR A 89 -29.66 1.54 32.48
CA TYR A 89 -28.73 1.26 31.37
C TYR A 89 -27.97 -0.06 31.54
N ARG A 90 -27.69 -0.48 32.78
CA ARG A 90 -27.10 -1.79 33.07
C ARG A 90 -28.10 -2.91 32.82
N ALA A 91 -29.37 -2.71 33.18
CA ALA A 91 -30.46 -3.64 32.88
C ALA A 91 -30.66 -3.78 31.36
N TYR A 92 -30.72 -2.66 30.63
CA TYR A 92 -30.83 -2.64 29.16
C TYR A 92 -29.67 -3.40 28.50
N LYS A 93 -28.42 -3.15 28.92
CA LYS A 93 -27.27 -3.89 28.41
C LYS A 93 -27.37 -5.40 28.64
N LYS A 94 -27.85 -5.85 29.81
CA LYS A 94 -28.07 -7.28 30.08
C LYS A 94 -29.19 -7.86 29.22
N LEU A 95 -30.28 -7.12 29.03
CA LEU A 95 -31.40 -7.54 28.19
C LEU A 95 -30.97 -7.70 26.73
N LEU A 96 -30.30 -6.68 26.17
CA LEU A 96 -29.86 -6.64 24.78
C LEU A 96 -28.98 -7.83 24.42
N ARG A 97 -28.11 -8.29 25.33
CA ARG A 97 -27.26 -9.49 25.13
C ARG A 97 -28.05 -10.77 24.88
N ASN A 98 -29.33 -10.81 25.27
CA ASN A 98 -30.22 -11.96 25.08
C ASN A 98 -31.15 -11.80 23.86
N LEU A 99 -30.93 -10.78 23.03
CA LEU A 99 -31.66 -10.54 21.79
C LEU A 99 -30.78 -10.92 20.60
N THR A 100 -31.38 -11.20 19.45
CA THR A 100 -30.62 -11.45 18.22
C THR A 100 -29.90 -10.18 17.78
N LEU A 101 -28.81 -10.32 17.02
CA LEU A 101 -28.08 -9.16 16.51
C LEU A 101 -28.96 -8.28 15.62
N ASN A 102 -29.86 -8.89 14.85
CA ASN A 102 -30.80 -8.19 13.99
C ASN A 102 -31.74 -7.30 14.81
N GLU A 103 -32.32 -7.85 15.87
CA GLU A 103 -33.19 -7.10 16.77
C GLU A 103 -32.42 -6.00 17.50
N GLN A 104 -31.22 -6.29 17.99
CA GLN A 104 -30.36 -5.28 18.64
C GLN A 104 -30.02 -4.13 17.70
N LEU A 105 -29.58 -4.43 16.48
CA LEU A 105 -29.12 -3.43 15.50
C LEU A 105 -30.28 -2.56 15.01
N ASN A 106 -31.41 -3.18 14.65
CA ASN A 106 -32.47 -2.53 13.88
C ASN A 106 -33.69 -2.07 14.71
N LYS A 107 -33.89 -2.58 15.95
CA LYS A 107 -35.09 -2.29 16.76
C LYS A 107 -34.78 -1.85 18.18
N ALA A 108 -34.02 -2.66 18.91
CA ALA A 108 -33.80 -2.49 20.34
C ALA A 108 -32.76 -1.43 20.70
N THR A 109 -32.10 -0.84 19.71
CA THR A 109 -31.24 0.33 19.86
C THR A 109 -31.69 1.42 18.90
N ILE A 110 -31.41 2.68 19.26
CA ILE A 110 -31.73 3.84 18.43
C ILE A 110 -30.93 3.81 17.13
N SER A 111 -31.50 4.39 16.07
CA SER A 111 -30.85 4.55 14.77
C SER A 111 -29.95 5.81 14.74
N HIS A 112 -29.14 5.92 13.69
CA HIS A 112 -28.34 7.13 13.43
C HIS A 112 -29.22 8.38 13.31
N LYS A 113 -30.46 8.27 12.82
CA LYS A 113 -31.41 9.38 12.67
C LYS A 113 -31.83 9.99 14.00
N GLU A 114 -31.85 9.19 15.07
CA GLU A 114 -32.21 9.63 16.41
C GLU A 114 -30.99 10.14 17.17
N LEU A 115 -29.81 9.57 16.92
CA LEU A 115 -28.58 9.97 17.60
C LEU A 115 -27.98 11.27 17.02
N LEU A 116 -27.88 11.35 15.69
CA LEU A 116 -27.33 12.49 14.96
C LEU A 116 -28.43 13.52 14.75
N GLN A 117 -28.40 14.59 15.55
CA GLN A 117 -29.32 15.70 15.33
C GLN A 117 -28.95 16.47 14.05
N GLU A 118 -27.64 16.61 13.79
CA GLU A 118 -27.13 17.30 12.62
C GLU A 118 -25.80 16.68 12.22
N CYS A 119 -25.60 16.46 10.92
CA CYS A 119 -24.34 15.98 10.38
C CYS A 119 -24.12 16.66 9.04
N ARG A 120 -23.08 17.48 8.96
CA ARG A 120 -22.70 18.22 7.75
C ARG A 120 -21.25 17.94 7.40
N ILE A 121 -20.99 17.81 6.10
CA ILE A 121 -19.65 17.63 5.53
C ILE A 121 -19.41 18.81 4.59
N MET A 122 -18.19 19.33 4.57
CA MET A 122 -17.78 20.31 3.56
C MET A 122 -18.04 19.73 2.16
N THR A 123 -18.59 20.57 1.28
CA THR A 123 -19.13 20.13 -0.02
C THR A 123 -18.05 19.49 -0.88
N PRO A 124 -18.19 18.19 -1.24
CA PRO A 124 -17.29 17.53 -2.19
C PRO A 124 -17.51 18.04 -3.62
N ILE A 125 -16.53 17.82 -4.50
CA ILE A 125 -16.53 18.28 -5.90
C ILE A 125 -17.81 17.83 -6.63
N ALA A 126 -18.25 16.58 -6.44
CA ALA A 126 -19.45 16.06 -7.08
C ALA A 126 -20.75 16.80 -6.73
N PHE A 127 -20.74 17.61 -5.66
CA PHE A 127 -21.94 18.26 -5.12
C PHE A 127 -21.87 19.80 -5.15
N GLU A 128 -20.88 20.40 -5.81
CA GLU A 128 -20.71 21.86 -5.88
C GLU A 128 -21.96 22.57 -6.42
N ASN A 129 -22.61 21.98 -7.42
CA ASN A 129 -23.83 22.50 -8.05
C ASN A 129 -25.15 22.02 -7.39
N SER A 130 -25.08 21.31 -6.26
CA SER A 130 -26.27 20.82 -5.58
C SER A 130 -27.03 21.96 -4.91
N THR A 131 -28.37 21.98 -5.03
CA THR A 131 -29.23 22.91 -4.28
C THR A 131 -29.19 22.70 -2.77
N GLU A 132 -28.68 21.55 -2.33
CA GLU A 132 -28.49 21.23 -0.91
C GLU A 132 -27.20 21.82 -0.33
N ASN A 133 -26.30 22.29 -1.19
CA ASN A 133 -25.11 23.01 -0.77
C ASN A 133 -25.53 24.37 -0.17
N LYS A 134 -25.64 24.40 1.16
CA LYS A 134 -25.91 25.62 1.92
C LYS A 134 -24.64 25.99 2.67
N ASP A 135 -24.16 27.20 2.44
CA ASP A 135 -22.97 27.75 3.09
C ASP A 135 -21.69 26.92 2.91
N GLY A 136 -21.60 26.14 1.82
CA GLY A 136 -20.45 25.27 1.55
C GLY A 136 -20.52 23.90 2.22
N PHE A 137 -21.64 23.51 2.81
CA PHE A 137 -21.85 22.22 3.46
C PHE A 137 -23.01 21.43 2.85
N ILE A 138 -22.90 20.10 2.91
CA ILE A 138 -23.96 19.18 2.53
C ILE A 138 -24.24 18.18 3.67
N PRO A 139 -25.47 17.69 3.86
CA PRO A 139 -25.74 16.72 4.91
C PRO A 139 -25.05 15.38 4.64
N CYS A 140 -24.51 14.75 5.69
CA CYS A 140 -23.66 13.57 5.57
C CYS A 140 -24.30 12.40 4.80
N ASN A 141 -25.60 12.19 4.98
CA ASN A 141 -26.38 11.12 4.33
C ASN A 141 -26.53 11.29 2.82
N HIS A 142 -26.34 12.51 2.27
CA HIS A 142 -26.34 12.75 0.82
C HIS A 142 -25.00 12.39 0.19
N VAL A 143 -23.90 12.55 0.93
CA VAL A 143 -22.57 12.11 0.47
C VAL A 143 -22.52 10.59 0.42
N ALA A 144 -22.82 9.94 1.54
CA ALA A 144 -22.80 8.49 1.70
C ALA A 144 -23.83 8.03 2.75
N ALA A 145 -24.34 6.80 2.62
CA ALA A 145 -25.18 6.22 3.65
C ALA A 145 -24.39 6.10 4.98
N ILE A 146 -25.07 6.34 6.10
CA ILE A 146 -24.47 6.16 7.43
C ILE A 146 -24.63 4.69 7.80
N HIS A 147 -23.49 4.03 8.02
CA HIS A 147 -23.46 2.60 8.32
C HIS A 147 -23.46 2.38 9.83
N GLU A 148 -24.30 1.44 10.28
CA GLU A 148 -24.43 1.08 11.69
C GLU A 148 -23.77 -0.27 11.94
N PHE A 149 -22.89 -0.33 12.93
CA PHE A 149 -22.19 -1.53 13.34
C PHE A 149 -22.48 -1.85 14.80
N LEU A 150 -22.61 -3.12 15.14
CA LEU A 150 -22.88 -3.60 16.49
C LEU A 150 -21.71 -4.46 16.98
N THR A 151 -21.22 -4.15 18.17
CA THR A 151 -20.29 -4.99 18.92
C THR A 151 -20.93 -5.39 20.24
N TYR A 152 -20.31 -6.32 20.97
CA TYR A 152 -20.84 -6.81 22.25
C TYR A 152 -21.13 -5.73 23.31
N SER A 153 -20.51 -4.55 23.17
CA SER A 153 -20.64 -3.47 24.17
C SER A 153 -20.96 -2.10 23.61
N LYS A 154 -20.87 -1.91 22.29
CA LYS A 154 -21.01 -0.61 21.64
C LYS A 154 -21.77 -0.77 20.31
N LYS A 155 -22.55 0.24 19.96
CA LYS A 155 -22.98 0.46 18.57
C LYS A 155 -22.20 1.63 18.01
N CYS A 156 -21.79 1.49 16.76
CA CYS A 156 -20.96 2.43 16.05
C CYS A 156 -21.68 2.94 14.81
N PHE A 157 -21.45 4.21 14.49
CA PHE A 157 -22.05 4.92 13.37
C PHE A 157 -20.92 5.45 12.51
N SER A 158 -20.74 4.89 11.32
CA SER A 158 -19.69 5.29 10.38
C SER A 158 -20.25 6.19 9.28
N ILE A 159 -19.61 7.34 9.13
CA ILE A 159 -19.98 8.40 8.20
C ILE A 159 -18.87 8.53 7.15
N GLY A 160 -19.25 8.80 5.90
CA GLY A 160 -18.29 9.05 4.82
C GLY A 160 -17.57 7.79 4.33
N LEU A 161 -18.17 6.60 4.51
CA LEU A 161 -17.64 5.38 3.90
C LEU A 161 -17.96 5.36 2.40
N GLN A 162 -16.97 4.99 1.60
CA GLN A 162 -17.09 4.76 0.17
C GLN A 162 -17.19 3.24 -0.04
N LEU A 163 -18.41 2.76 -0.24
CA LEU A 163 -18.69 1.34 -0.44
C LEU A 163 -19.20 1.12 -1.87
N ASN A 164 -19.25 -0.13 -2.34
CA ASN A 164 -19.87 -0.48 -3.63
C ASN A 164 -19.32 0.26 -4.87
N ASN A 165 -18.03 0.60 -4.88
CA ASN A 165 -17.36 1.27 -6.01
C ASN A 165 -17.99 2.62 -6.41
N GLU A 166 -18.51 3.38 -5.43
CA GLU A 166 -18.93 4.77 -5.64
C GLU A 166 -17.77 5.62 -6.21
N PRO A 167 -18.04 6.65 -7.03
CA PRO A 167 -16.99 7.44 -7.66
C PRO A 167 -16.25 8.32 -6.63
N ASN A 168 -14.95 8.53 -6.84
CA ASN A 168 -14.07 9.23 -5.89
C ASN A 168 -14.41 10.71 -5.72
N ASP A 169 -14.95 11.36 -6.74
CA ASP A 169 -15.34 12.79 -6.74
C ASP A 169 -16.38 13.15 -5.67
N ARG A 170 -17.18 12.17 -5.23
CA ARG A 170 -18.11 12.29 -4.09
C ARG A 170 -17.40 12.44 -2.75
N TYR A 171 -16.12 12.07 -2.66
CA TYR A 171 -15.35 12.00 -1.41
C TYR A 171 -14.11 12.88 -1.43
N VAL A 172 -13.99 13.78 -2.41
CA VAL A 172 -12.83 14.66 -2.58
C VAL A 172 -13.31 16.09 -2.55
N ILE A 173 -12.61 16.92 -1.78
CA ILE A 173 -12.85 18.37 -1.70
C ILE A 173 -11.67 19.07 -2.36
N ASP A 174 -11.97 20.06 -3.19
CA ASP A 174 -10.94 20.92 -3.74
C ASP A 174 -10.43 21.87 -2.64
N HIS A 175 -9.17 21.69 -2.24
CA HIS A 175 -8.52 22.48 -1.22
C HIS A 175 -7.63 23.51 -1.93
N ASP A 176 -8.24 24.49 -2.59
CA ASP A 176 -7.49 25.63 -3.07
C ASP A 176 -7.07 26.49 -1.85
N ALA A 177 -5.77 26.43 -1.56
CA ALA A 177 -5.14 27.03 -0.38
C ALA A 177 -5.14 28.56 -0.39
N THR A 178 -5.71 29.20 -1.40
CA THR A 178 -5.62 30.64 -1.61
C THR A 178 -6.80 31.44 -1.04
N ILE A 179 -7.95 30.83 -0.69
CA ILE A 179 -9.18 31.59 -0.35
C ILE A 179 -9.97 31.08 0.87
N ARG A 180 -9.82 29.82 1.29
CA ARG A 180 -10.57 29.27 2.45
C ARG A 180 -9.64 28.98 3.61
N ASP A 181 -9.25 30.04 4.30
CA ASP A 181 -8.57 29.98 5.61
C ASP A 181 -9.29 29.00 6.55
N ASN A 182 -8.51 28.04 7.05
CA ASN A 182 -8.51 27.19 8.27
C ASN A 182 -9.63 27.26 9.34
N GLY A 183 -10.68 28.08 9.20
CA GLY A 183 -11.74 28.28 10.18
C GLY A 183 -12.91 27.31 10.09
N PHE A 184 -13.10 26.64 8.96
CA PHE A 184 -14.25 25.75 8.74
C PHE A 184 -13.89 24.28 8.95
N PRO A 185 -14.70 23.53 9.71
CA PRO A 185 -14.48 22.10 9.87
C PRO A 185 -14.83 21.35 8.57
N LEU A 186 -14.11 20.26 8.32
CA LEU A 186 -14.45 19.26 7.32
C LEU A 186 -15.75 18.53 7.67
N PHE A 187 -15.93 18.17 8.95
CA PHE A 187 -17.17 17.61 9.49
C PHE A 187 -17.69 18.46 10.65
N GLU A 188 -18.99 18.80 10.61
CA GLU A 188 -19.73 19.30 11.77
C GLU A 188 -20.79 18.27 12.17
N ILE A 189 -20.59 17.62 13.31
CA ILE A 189 -21.46 16.55 13.80
C ILE A 189 -22.04 16.99 15.15
N ARG A 190 -23.37 16.96 15.27
CA ARG A 190 -24.10 17.25 16.52
C ARG A 190 -24.86 16.01 16.95
N LEU A 191 -24.56 15.55 18.14
CA LEU A 191 -25.11 14.34 18.75
C LEU A 191 -25.98 14.70 19.95
N LEU A 192 -27.02 13.90 20.19
CA LEU A 192 -27.80 14.01 21.43
C LEU A 192 -27.02 13.44 22.61
N ASN A 193 -26.64 14.32 23.55
CA ASN A 193 -25.79 13.99 24.68
C ASN A 193 -26.39 12.95 25.64
N LYS A 194 -27.73 12.85 25.71
CA LYS A 194 -28.41 11.84 26.55
C LYS A 194 -28.08 10.39 26.20
N TYR A 195 -27.65 10.15 24.96
CA TYR A 195 -27.29 8.81 24.46
C TYR A 195 -25.78 8.54 24.49
N LEU A 196 -25.00 9.50 25.01
CA LEU A 196 -23.55 9.45 25.01
C LEU A 196 -23.02 9.32 26.43
N GLU A 197 -22.13 8.36 26.62
CA GLU A 197 -21.31 8.23 27.82
C GLU A 197 -19.91 7.79 27.37
N ALA A 198 -18.96 8.71 27.42
CA ALA A 198 -17.59 8.51 26.95
C ALA A 198 -17.51 7.83 25.55
N PRO A 199 -18.14 8.42 24.51
CA PRO A 199 -18.08 7.83 23.19
C PRO A 199 -16.64 7.77 22.67
N VAL A 200 -16.38 6.85 21.76
CA VAL A 200 -15.07 6.68 21.13
C VAL A 200 -15.20 7.06 19.67
N ILE A 201 -14.33 7.94 19.22
CA ILE A 201 -14.30 8.43 17.85
C ILE A 201 -13.10 7.81 17.15
N PHE A 202 -13.33 7.30 15.95
CA PHE A 202 -12.29 6.81 15.05
C PHE A 202 -12.33 7.62 13.77
N ILE A 203 -11.15 7.92 13.24
CA ILE A 203 -10.98 8.36 11.86
C ILE A 203 -10.26 7.21 11.16
N ASN A 204 -10.82 6.74 10.05
CA ASN A 204 -10.34 5.57 9.32
C ASN A 204 -10.42 5.81 7.82
N SER A 205 -9.80 4.91 7.05
CA SER A 205 -9.91 4.98 5.59
C SER A 205 -11.35 4.80 5.13
N ARG A 206 -11.80 5.64 4.21
CA ARG A 206 -13.18 5.61 3.68
C ARG A 206 -13.51 4.31 2.97
N THR A 207 -12.52 3.60 2.44
CA THR A 207 -12.72 2.35 1.69
C THR A 207 -12.86 1.14 2.60
N THR A 208 -12.45 1.23 3.86
CA THR A 208 -12.51 0.13 4.84
C THR A 208 -13.64 0.36 5.84
N PRO A 209 -14.57 -0.59 6.02
CA PRO A 209 -15.61 -0.46 7.04
C PRO A 209 -14.98 -0.49 8.44
N PHE A 210 -15.74 -0.19 9.48
CA PHE A 210 -15.22 -0.28 10.85
C PHE A 210 -14.82 -1.73 11.17
N LEU A 211 -13.53 -1.96 11.45
CA LEU A 211 -12.93 -3.30 11.60
C LEU A 211 -12.66 -3.72 13.06
N SER A 212 -13.36 -3.14 14.03
CA SER A 212 -13.25 -3.40 15.48
C SER A 212 -12.27 -2.51 16.26
N PHE A 213 -12.27 -2.70 17.57
CA PHE A 213 -11.35 -2.11 18.55
C PHE A 213 -10.01 -2.86 18.65
N ILE A 214 -9.82 -3.95 17.89
CA ILE A 214 -8.70 -4.87 18.04
C ILE A 214 -7.75 -4.70 16.85
N GLY A 215 -6.51 -4.34 17.16
CA GLY A 215 -5.43 -4.14 16.20
C GLY A 215 -4.97 -2.69 16.23
N GLY A 216 -3.73 -2.46 16.65
CA GLY A 216 -3.14 -1.14 16.93
C GLY A 216 -3.03 -0.16 15.76
N GLN A 217 -3.86 -0.30 14.73
CA GLN A 217 -3.95 0.57 13.57
C GLN A 217 -5.04 1.66 13.72
N THR A 218 -5.98 1.52 14.66
CA THR A 218 -7.03 2.52 14.89
C THR A 218 -6.83 3.23 16.22
N ASN A 219 -6.39 4.48 16.17
CA ASN A 219 -6.34 5.35 17.35
C ASN A 219 -7.76 5.84 17.66
N GLY A 220 -8.43 5.14 18.57
CA GLY A 220 -9.71 5.58 19.10
C GLY A 220 -9.52 6.72 20.10
N PHE A 221 -10.20 7.84 19.89
CA PHE A 221 -10.19 8.95 20.84
C PHE A 221 -11.40 8.86 21.75
N HIS A 222 -11.16 8.69 23.06
CA HIS A 222 -12.19 8.73 24.08
C HIS A 222 -12.54 10.17 24.39
N VAL A 223 -13.76 10.60 24.10
CA VAL A 223 -14.19 11.97 24.42
C VAL A 223 -14.91 12.03 25.74
N ASN A 224 -14.70 13.12 26.48
CA ASN A 224 -15.40 13.38 27.72
C ASN A 224 -16.58 14.34 27.48
N ASN A 225 -17.72 13.77 27.09
CA ASN A 225 -18.94 14.52 26.78
C ASN A 225 -19.69 15.06 28.02
N THR A 226 -19.28 14.69 29.23
CA THR A 226 -19.84 15.27 30.45
C THR A 226 -19.17 16.60 30.79
N LYS A 227 -17.86 16.70 30.58
CA LYS A 227 -17.07 17.91 30.82
C LYS A 227 -17.16 18.91 29.67
N PHE A 228 -17.06 18.45 28.44
CA PHE A 228 -16.96 19.33 27.28
C PHE A 228 -18.20 19.22 26.37
N VAL A 229 -18.67 20.36 25.88
CA VAL A 229 -19.78 20.42 24.91
C VAL A 229 -19.29 20.23 23.48
N THR A 230 -18.07 20.65 23.18
CA THR A 230 -17.48 20.56 21.84
C THR A 230 -16.08 19.98 21.93
N HIS A 231 -15.77 19.01 21.08
CA HIS A 231 -14.38 18.64 20.78
C HIS A 231 -14.08 18.94 19.32
N THR A 232 -12.91 19.49 19.09
CA THR A 232 -12.39 19.77 17.77
C THR A 232 -11.14 18.95 17.53
N PHE A 233 -11.12 18.23 16.41
CA PHE A 233 -10.03 17.35 16.01
C PHE A 233 -9.39 17.84 14.72
N SER A 234 -8.11 17.52 14.57
CA SER A 234 -7.40 17.47 13.30
C SER A 234 -6.88 16.04 13.10
N TYR A 235 -6.51 15.69 11.87
CA TYR A 235 -5.93 14.39 11.58
C TYR A 235 -4.73 14.51 10.64
N VAL A 236 -3.88 13.47 10.63
CA VAL A 236 -2.80 13.31 9.65
C VAL A 236 -2.92 11.93 9.03
N LYS A 237 -2.90 11.87 7.69
CA LYS A 237 -2.94 10.61 6.93
C LYS A 237 -1.52 10.10 6.74
N THR A 238 -1.31 8.82 6.99
CA THR A 238 -0.09 8.08 6.66
C THR A 238 -0.44 6.94 5.70
N ILE A 239 0.15 6.95 4.52
CA ILE A 239 -0.04 5.92 3.49
C ILE A 239 1.22 5.08 3.43
N THR A 240 1.06 3.76 3.35
CA THR A 240 2.17 2.83 3.15
C THR A 240 1.90 1.94 1.96
N GLU A 241 2.77 2.00 0.97
CA GLU A 241 2.81 1.15 -0.22
C GLU A 241 3.98 0.17 -0.09
N LEU A 242 3.65 -1.12 0.05
CA LEU A 242 4.61 -2.22 0.14
C LEU A 242 4.64 -2.99 -1.19
N LEU A 243 5.70 -3.79 -1.38
CA LEU A 243 5.88 -4.62 -2.58
C LEU A 243 5.56 -6.10 -2.31
N GLU A 244 4.98 -6.73 -3.33
CA GLU A 244 4.63 -8.15 -3.32
C GLU A 244 5.87 -9.05 -3.40
N PRO A 245 5.78 -10.36 -3.14
CA PRO A 245 6.87 -11.28 -3.43
C PRO A 245 7.34 -11.14 -4.90
N PRO A 246 8.65 -11.20 -5.18
CA PRO A 246 9.73 -11.73 -4.33
C PRO A 246 10.38 -10.73 -3.35
N PHE A 247 9.91 -9.48 -3.27
CA PHE A 247 10.50 -8.46 -2.40
C PHE A 247 10.37 -8.79 -0.90
N LYS A 248 11.31 -8.29 -0.09
CA LYS A 248 11.39 -8.56 1.36
C LYS A 248 10.13 -8.17 2.14
N THR A 249 9.39 -7.16 1.68
CA THR A 249 8.12 -6.72 2.26
C THR A 249 7.05 -7.82 2.21
N LYS A 250 7.07 -8.69 1.19
CA LYS A 250 6.16 -9.83 1.02
C LYS A 250 4.70 -9.47 1.29
N CYS A 251 4.25 -8.29 0.86
CA CYS A 251 2.86 -7.89 1.09
C CYS A 251 1.90 -8.75 0.28
N ARG A 252 0.60 -8.61 0.56
CA ARG A 252 -0.47 -9.24 -0.22
C ARG A 252 -1.55 -8.21 -0.53
N LYS A 253 -2.05 -8.23 -1.77
CA LYS A 253 -3.28 -7.53 -2.16
C LYS A 253 -4.48 -8.39 -1.74
N TYR A 254 -5.20 -7.95 -0.72
CA TYR A 254 -6.34 -8.71 -0.20
C TYR A 254 -7.56 -8.59 -1.12
N GLU A 255 -7.58 -7.58 -1.96
CA GLU A 255 -8.65 -7.32 -2.93
C GLU A 255 -8.76 -8.46 -3.95
N GLU A 256 -7.63 -9.09 -4.30
CA GLU A 256 -7.57 -10.24 -5.21
C GLU A 256 -8.27 -11.49 -4.67
N ILE A 257 -8.43 -11.58 -3.35
CA ILE A 257 -9.16 -12.67 -2.68
C ILE A 257 -10.50 -12.21 -2.10
N GLY A 258 -11.00 -11.05 -2.54
CA GLY A 258 -12.32 -10.53 -2.17
C GLY A 258 -12.38 -9.84 -0.80
N TYR A 259 -11.25 -9.47 -0.21
CA TYR A 259 -11.21 -8.73 1.05
C TYR A 259 -10.59 -7.33 0.86
N LYS A 260 -11.04 -6.35 1.64
CA LYS A 260 -10.54 -4.96 1.54
C LYS A 260 -9.18 -4.75 2.23
N SER A 261 -8.84 -5.62 3.17
CA SER A 261 -7.58 -5.60 3.91
C SER A 261 -7.39 -6.93 4.65
N LEU A 262 -6.19 -7.13 5.20
CA LEU A 262 -5.90 -8.23 6.12
C LEU A 262 -6.89 -8.23 7.27
N MET A 263 -7.15 -7.08 7.88
CA MET A 263 -8.06 -7.00 9.03
C MET A 263 -9.51 -7.33 8.64
N HIS A 264 -9.94 -6.96 7.43
CA HIS A 264 -11.25 -7.35 6.91
C HIS A 264 -11.34 -8.88 6.74
N CYS A 265 -10.30 -9.51 6.18
CA CYS A 265 -10.21 -10.97 6.10
C CYS A 265 -10.25 -11.62 7.49
N MET A 266 -9.46 -11.11 8.44
CA MET A 266 -9.38 -11.66 9.79
C MET A 266 -10.72 -11.58 10.51
N ASN A 267 -11.43 -10.45 10.44
CA ASN A 267 -12.74 -10.31 11.05
C ASN A 267 -13.77 -11.26 10.44
N HIS A 268 -13.77 -11.37 9.11
CA HIS A 268 -14.65 -12.29 8.41
C HIS A 268 -14.38 -13.76 8.82
N CYS A 269 -13.11 -14.14 8.89
CA CYS A 269 -12.72 -15.48 9.36
C CYS A 269 -13.18 -15.72 10.82
N LYS A 270 -12.93 -14.77 11.73
CA LYS A 270 -13.35 -14.88 13.14
C LYS A 270 -14.87 -15.01 13.29
N ALA A 271 -15.63 -14.22 12.55
CA ALA A 271 -17.09 -14.31 12.53
C ALA A 271 -17.55 -15.70 12.08
N ASN A 272 -17.03 -16.18 10.94
CA ASN A 272 -17.38 -17.49 10.40
C ASN A 272 -16.98 -18.64 11.32
N TYR A 273 -15.82 -18.55 11.96
CA TYR A 273 -15.38 -19.54 12.95
C TYR A 273 -16.39 -19.65 14.10
N PHE A 274 -16.81 -18.51 14.66
CA PHE A 274 -17.74 -18.49 15.78
C PHE A 274 -19.14 -18.96 15.39
N ILE A 275 -19.63 -18.59 14.20
CA ILE A 275 -20.91 -19.08 13.67
C ILE A 275 -20.87 -20.60 13.55
N ARG A 276 -19.81 -21.16 12.93
CA ARG A 276 -19.69 -22.60 12.68
C ARG A 276 -19.51 -23.42 13.95
N LYS A 277 -18.76 -22.92 14.93
CA LYS A 277 -18.38 -23.69 16.15
C LYS A 277 -19.35 -23.49 17.30
N PHE A 278 -19.97 -22.32 17.42
CA PHE A 278 -20.76 -21.93 18.59
C PHE A 278 -22.18 -21.47 18.25
N ASN A 279 -22.57 -21.46 16.98
CA ASN A 279 -23.84 -20.90 16.52
C ASN A 279 -24.10 -19.49 17.09
N GLY A 280 -23.04 -18.69 17.12
CA GLY A 280 -23.06 -17.36 17.71
C GLY A 280 -22.01 -16.45 17.11
N TRP A 281 -22.09 -15.17 17.41
CA TRP A 281 -21.21 -14.15 16.85
C TRP A 281 -20.08 -13.78 17.82
N HIS A 282 -18.90 -13.51 17.27
CA HIS A 282 -17.77 -13.07 18.07
C HIS A 282 -17.99 -11.66 18.62
N GLY A 283 -17.92 -11.49 19.94
CA GLY A 283 -18.28 -10.23 20.59
C GLY A 283 -17.47 -9.00 20.17
N ASP A 284 -16.24 -9.20 19.71
CA ASP A 284 -15.37 -8.11 19.26
C ASP A 284 -15.37 -7.89 17.74
N VAL A 285 -16.05 -8.73 16.96
CA VAL A 285 -16.21 -8.49 15.53
C VAL A 285 -17.44 -7.61 15.32
N PRO A 286 -17.35 -6.47 14.63
CA PRO A 286 -18.51 -5.64 14.32
C PRO A 286 -19.47 -6.40 13.40
N ALA A 287 -20.72 -6.48 13.82
CA ALA A 287 -21.82 -7.01 13.04
C ALA A 287 -22.56 -5.87 12.33
N ASP A 288 -22.93 -6.07 11.09
CA ASP A 288 -23.75 -5.14 10.30
C ASP A 288 -24.77 -5.92 9.45
N ASN A 289 -25.63 -5.19 8.74
CA ASN A 289 -26.66 -5.79 7.89
C ASN A 289 -26.13 -6.57 6.68
N SER A 290 -24.81 -6.70 6.49
CA SER A 290 -24.25 -7.56 5.43
C SER A 290 -24.24 -9.05 5.81
N TYR A 291 -24.47 -9.38 7.08
CA TYR A 291 -24.48 -10.76 7.59
C TYR A 291 -25.90 -11.27 7.90
N ASN A 292 -26.04 -12.58 8.06
CA ASN A 292 -27.23 -13.14 8.70
C ASN A 292 -27.18 -12.85 10.21
N LEU A 293 -27.99 -11.88 10.64
CA LEU A 293 -28.01 -11.36 12.00
C LEU A 293 -29.04 -12.03 12.91
N ASP A 294 -29.73 -13.09 12.46
CA ASP A 294 -30.68 -13.87 13.27
C ASP A 294 -29.95 -14.88 14.18
N ILE A 295 -28.85 -14.43 14.79
CA ILE A 295 -27.99 -15.16 15.71
C ILE A 295 -27.73 -14.32 16.95
N TYR A 296 -27.22 -14.93 18.01
CA TYR A 296 -26.85 -14.27 19.26
C TYR A 296 -25.35 -14.05 19.34
N TYR A 297 -24.91 -13.18 20.26
CA TYR A 297 -23.50 -13.19 20.65
C TYR A 297 -23.13 -14.52 21.31
N ALA A 298 -21.94 -15.02 21.00
CA ALA A 298 -21.42 -16.19 21.67
C ALA A 298 -21.23 -15.92 23.18
N PRO A 299 -21.44 -16.93 24.04
CA PRO A 299 -21.26 -16.79 25.49
C PRO A 299 -19.93 -16.16 25.90
N GLU A 300 -19.95 -15.29 26.91
CA GLU A 300 -18.77 -14.54 27.38
C GLU A 300 -17.62 -15.45 27.86
N VAL A 301 -17.95 -16.69 28.25
CA VAL A 301 -16.98 -17.75 28.62
C VAL A 301 -16.01 -18.05 27.47
N HIS A 302 -16.47 -18.02 26.22
CA HIS A 302 -15.61 -18.28 25.06
C HIS A 302 -14.59 -17.17 24.84
N LYS A 303 -14.97 -15.91 25.11
CA LYS A 303 -14.07 -14.76 25.01
C LYS A 303 -12.93 -14.81 26.04
N GLN A 304 -13.19 -15.37 27.22
CA GLN A 304 -12.19 -15.49 28.29
C GLN A 304 -11.23 -16.67 28.06
N ASN A 305 -11.56 -17.58 27.14
CA ASN A 305 -10.75 -18.76 26.85
C ASN A 305 -9.59 -18.41 25.90
N LYS A 306 -8.43 -18.11 26.49
CA LYS A 306 -7.19 -17.81 25.73
C LYS A 306 -6.78 -18.92 24.76
N SER A 307 -7.04 -20.17 25.09
CA SER A 307 -6.72 -21.30 24.20
C SER A 307 -7.60 -21.28 22.94
N LEU A 308 -8.88 -20.93 23.09
CA LEU A 308 -9.79 -20.78 21.96
C LEU A 308 -9.37 -19.61 21.06
N ASP A 309 -9.03 -18.46 21.65
CA ASP A 309 -8.55 -17.29 20.91
C ASP A 309 -7.28 -17.62 20.12
N LYS A 310 -6.34 -18.37 20.73
CA LYS A 310 -5.13 -18.85 20.05
C LYS A 310 -5.45 -19.77 18.87
N ILE A 311 -6.30 -20.78 19.06
CA ILE A 311 -6.69 -21.73 18.00
C ILE A 311 -7.36 -21.00 16.84
N MET A 312 -8.32 -20.12 17.14
CA MET A 312 -9.02 -19.30 16.15
C MET A 312 -8.03 -18.38 15.41
N SER A 313 -7.13 -17.73 16.14
CA SER A 313 -6.13 -16.83 15.56
C SER A 313 -5.17 -17.58 14.62
N GLU A 314 -4.76 -18.81 14.97
CA GLU A 314 -3.93 -19.67 14.14
C GLU A 314 -4.67 -20.07 12.85
N GLU A 315 -5.92 -20.55 12.95
CA GLU A 315 -6.75 -20.91 11.79
C GLU A 315 -6.97 -19.71 10.86
N CYS A 316 -7.29 -18.54 11.42
CA CYS A 316 -7.48 -17.33 10.62
C CYS A 316 -6.18 -16.78 10.03
N SER A 317 -5.06 -16.91 10.73
CA SER A 317 -3.74 -16.51 10.21
C SER A 317 -3.29 -17.41 9.06
N GLU A 318 -3.65 -18.69 9.09
CA GLU A 318 -3.40 -19.63 8.00
C GLU A 318 -4.28 -19.29 6.79
N PHE A 319 -5.58 -19.03 7.00
CA PHE A 319 -6.51 -18.65 5.94
C PHE A 319 -6.17 -17.30 5.29
N CYS A 320 -5.99 -16.25 6.09
CA CYS A 320 -5.74 -14.90 5.58
C CYS A 320 -4.30 -14.68 5.14
N SER A 321 -3.35 -15.56 5.50
CA SER A 321 -1.90 -15.32 5.45
C SER A 321 -1.41 -14.35 6.54
N LYS A 322 -0.13 -14.48 6.90
CA LYS A 322 0.59 -13.57 7.84
C LYS A 322 1.19 -12.34 7.15
N ARG A 323 0.89 -12.15 5.85
CA ARG A 323 1.42 -11.05 5.03
C ARG A 323 0.60 -9.78 5.26
N GLN A 324 1.29 -8.65 5.39
CA GLN A 324 0.65 -7.35 5.55
C GLN A 324 0.01 -6.87 4.24
N ASP A 325 -0.89 -5.89 4.35
CA ASP A 325 -1.50 -5.21 3.21
C ASP A 325 -0.45 -4.52 2.33
N CYS A 326 -0.60 -4.62 1.01
CA CYS A 326 0.27 -3.87 0.08
C CYS A 326 -0.02 -2.37 0.08
N HIS A 327 -1.26 -1.99 0.33
CA HIS A 327 -1.69 -0.61 0.49
C HIS A 327 -2.38 -0.48 1.85
N SER A 328 -1.88 0.41 2.69
CA SER A 328 -2.50 0.67 3.99
C SER A 328 -2.53 2.15 4.30
N GLU A 329 -3.62 2.58 4.92
CA GLU A 329 -3.87 3.96 5.29
C GLU A 329 -4.14 4.06 6.78
N PHE A 330 -3.41 4.95 7.43
CA PHE A 330 -3.47 5.18 8.86
C PHE A 330 -3.80 6.63 9.14
N TYR A 331 -4.66 6.86 10.11
CA TYR A 331 -5.07 8.20 10.50
C TYR A 331 -4.67 8.42 11.96
N THR A 332 -3.82 9.42 12.18
CA THR A 332 -3.51 9.89 13.53
C THR A 332 -4.40 11.09 13.83
N VAL A 333 -5.18 11.00 14.90
CA VAL A 333 -6.12 12.06 15.32
C VAL A 333 -5.50 12.85 16.45
N GLN A 334 -5.61 14.17 16.41
CA GLN A 334 -5.12 15.07 17.44
C GLN A 334 -6.24 16.03 17.86
N PRO A 335 -6.55 16.17 19.16
CA PRO A 335 -7.46 17.20 19.63
C PRO A 335 -6.78 18.57 19.48
N ILE A 336 -7.46 19.52 18.86
CA ILE A 336 -6.97 20.90 18.67
C ILE A 336 -7.68 21.91 19.58
N ALA A 337 -8.92 21.63 19.97
CA ALA A 337 -9.65 22.46 20.93
C ALA A 337 -10.73 21.64 21.66
N GLU A 338 -10.95 21.98 22.91
CA GLU A 338 -12.02 21.43 23.75
C GLU A 338 -12.75 22.60 24.41
N PHE A 339 -14.07 22.63 24.28
CA PHE A 339 -14.89 23.70 24.86
C PHE A 339 -15.70 23.14 26.02
N GLU A 340 -15.41 23.64 27.21
CA GLU A 340 -16.08 23.21 28.44
C GLU A 340 -17.57 23.58 28.41
N ARG A 341 -18.38 22.73 29.05
CA ARG A 341 -19.80 23.00 29.19
C ARG A 341 -19.99 24.15 30.19
N GLY A 342 -20.15 25.36 29.68
CA GLY A 342 -20.45 26.54 30.49
C GLY A 342 -21.80 26.43 31.18
N HIS A 343 -21.91 26.99 32.39
CA HIS A 343 -23.15 26.98 33.19
C HIS A 343 -24.31 27.80 32.61
N GLY A 344 -24.09 28.57 31.53
CA GLY A 344 -24.99 29.67 31.14
C GLY A 344 -26.03 29.39 30.05
N ARG A 345 -25.99 28.27 29.31
CA ARG A 345 -26.96 28.01 28.23
C ARG A 345 -27.53 26.58 28.28
N PRO A 346 -28.80 26.40 28.69
CA PRO A 346 -29.45 25.08 28.81
C PRO A 346 -29.46 24.29 27.50
N GLU A 347 -29.61 24.97 26.36
CA GLU A 347 -29.65 24.35 25.03
C GLU A 347 -28.38 23.56 24.71
N TRP A 348 -27.24 23.97 25.27
CA TRP A 348 -25.93 23.37 25.04
C TRP A 348 -25.66 22.17 25.96
N GLN A 349 -26.56 21.91 26.92
CA GLN A 349 -26.43 20.77 27.83
C GLN A 349 -26.91 19.47 27.19
N ASN A 350 -27.82 19.56 26.21
CA ASN A 350 -28.41 18.39 25.57
C ASN A 350 -27.65 17.92 24.33
N LEU A 351 -26.76 18.75 23.79
CA LEU A 351 -26.03 18.48 22.56
C LEU A 351 -24.54 18.32 22.83
N TYR A 352 -23.91 17.50 22.00
CA TYR A 352 -22.48 17.31 21.98
C TYR A 352 -21.98 17.48 20.54
N ARG A 353 -21.03 18.41 20.34
CA ARG A 353 -20.53 18.78 19.02
C ARG A 353 -19.15 18.19 18.79
N ILE A 354 -18.97 17.57 17.63
CA ILE A 354 -17.69 17.10 17.13
C ILE A 354 -17.40 17.87 15.85
N ASN A 355 -16.28 18.58 15.85
CA ASN A 355 -15.76 19.24 14.67
C ASN A 355 -14.48 18.51 14.26
N ILE A 356 -14.37 18.12 12.99
CA ILE A 356 -13.13 17.55 12.45
C ILE A 356 -12.65 18.51 11.38
N TYR A 357 -11.44 19.02 11.52
CA TYR A 357 -10.82 19.95 10.58
C TYR A 357 -9.96 19.20 9.56
N LEU A 358 -9.61 19.91 8.51
CA LEU A 358 -8.63 19.47 7.52
C LEU A 358 -7.27 19.17 8.19
N PRO A 359 -6.41 18.35 7.54
CA PRO A 359 -5.13 17.99 8.12
C PRO A 359 -4.28 19.21 8.48
N SER A 360 -3.96 19.37 9.77
CA SER A 360 -3.08 20.46 10.25
C SER A 360 -1.60 20.21 9.95
N GLY A 361 -1.24 18.99 9.54
CA GLY A 361 0.11 18.57 9.21
C GLY A 361 0.27 18.11 7.76
N LEU A 362 1.50 17.76 7.37
CA LEU A 362 1.76 17.11 6.09
C LEU A 362 1.38 15.63 6.18
N ASN A 363 0.71 15.11 5.17
CA ASN A 363 0.47 13.67 5.06
C ASN A 363 1.79 12.97 4.75
N THR A 364 1.99 11.79 5.33
CA THR A 364 3.21 11.01 5.14
C THR A 364 2.94 9.85 4.20
N HIS A 365 3.75 9.70 3.15
CA HIS A 365 3.65 8.58 2.22
C HIS A 365 4.94 7.78 2.22
N TYR A 366 4.87 6.57 2.75
CA TYR A 366 5.94 5.58 2.70
C TYR A 366 5.76 4.74 1.45
N LYS A 367 6.62 4.93 0.45
CA LYS A 367 6.58 4.17 -0.79
C LYS A 367 7.80 3.27 -0.91
N HIS A 368 7.58 1.95 -0.84
CA HIS A 368 8.63 0.98 -1.12
C HIS A 368 8.82 0.83 -2.63
N SER A 369 10.05 1.00 -3.10
CA SER A 369 10.45 0.72 -4.47
C SER A 369 11.56 -0.33 -4.50
N PRO A 370 11.73 -1.08 -5.60
CA PRO A 370 12.91 -1.94 -5.76
C PRO A 370 14.19 -1.13 -5.54
N ARG A 371 15.19 -1.71 -4.87
CA ARG A 371 16.49 -1.05 -4.69
C ARG A 371 17.22 -0.84 -6.01
N LEU A 372 17.01 -1.76 -6.94
CA LEU A 372 17.52 -1.72 -8.30
C LEU A 372 16.38 -2.12 -9.25
N GLU A 373 15.97 -1.21 -10.11
CA GLU A 373 14.94 -1.50 -11.10
C GLU A 373 15.47 -2.40 -12.22
N TRP A 374 14.56 -3.08 -12.93
CA TRP A 374 14.94 -3.98 -14.03
C TRP A 374 15.73 -3.27 -15.13
N ILE A 375 15.34 -2.04 -15.48
CA ILE A 375 16.00 -1.24 -16.51
C ILE A 375 17.41 -0.87 -16.05
N GLU A 376 17.56 -0.43 -14.80
CA GLU A 376 18.86 -0.14 -14.22
C GLU A 376 19.77 -1.37 -14.20
N PHE A 377 19.22 -2.53 -13.81
CA PHE A 377 19.93 -3.81 -13.85
C PHE A 377 20.47 -4.12 -15.25
N ILE A 378 19.65 -4.02 -16.31
CA ILE A 378 20.11 -4.23 -17.69
C ILE A 378 21.20 -3.23 -18.07
N CYS A 379 21.01 -1.95 -17.74
CA CYS A 379 21.99 -0.90 -18.05
C CYS A 379 23.33 -1.16 -17.36
N TYR A 380 23.32 -1.58 -16.09
CA TYR A 380 24.54 -1.99 -15.39
C TYR A 380 25.16 -3.23 -16.03
N TYR A 381 24.36 -4.24 -16.38
CA TYR A 381 24.83 -5.46 -17.03
C TYR A 381 25.51 -5.16 -18.37
N ALA A 382 24.86 -4.36 -19.22
CA ALA A 382 25.38 -3.94 -20.52
C ALA A 382 26.63 -3.06 -20.39
N SER A 383 26.67 -2.17 -19.40
CA SER A 383 27.84 -1.33 -19.10
C SER A 383 29.04 -2.18 -18.66
N VAL A 384 28.85 -3.15 -17.77
CA VAL A 384 29.91 -4.08 -17.33
C VAL A 384 30.45 -4.88 -18.52
N ILE A 385 29.58 -5.45 -19.36
CA ILE A 385 30.01 -6.15 -20.59
C ILE A 385 30.80 -5.19 -21.48
N SER A 386 30.26 -4.01 -21.78
CA SER A 386 30.90 -3.03 -22.68
C SER A 386 32.25 -2.56 -22.15
N LEU A 387 32.40 -2.40 -20.83
CA LEU A 387 33.65 -2.02 -20.19
C LEU A 387 34.72 -3.10 -20.40
N TRP A 388 34.46 -4.34 -19.98
CA TRP A 388 35.45 -5.42 -20.04
C TRP A 388 35.76 -5.89 -21.47
N PHE A 389 34.75 -5.96 -22.34
CA PHE A 389 34.96 -6.30 -23.75
C PHE A 389 35.48 -5.13 -24.57
N GLY A 390 35.16 -3.89 -24.21
CA GLY A 390 35.77 -2.68 -24.80
C GLY A 390 37.29 -2.65 -24.58
N PHE A 391 37.75 -2.97 -23.38
CA PHE A 391 39.19 -3.18 -23.11
C PHE A 391 39.79 -4.32 -23.96
N SER A 392 39.01 -5.39 -24.19
CA SER A 392 39.43 -6.52 -25.01
C SER A 392 39.50 -6.17 -26.51
N ILE A 393 38.67 -5.27 -27.03
CA ILE A 393 38.71 -4.82 -28.43
C ILE A 393 39.92 -3.91 -28.69
N ILE A 394 40.30 -3.04 -27.75
CA ILE A 394 41.52 -2.24 -27.85
C ILE A 394 42.76 -3.15 -27.87
N ALA A 395 42.74 -4.22 -27.08
CA ALA A 395 43.76 -5.25 -27.11
C ALA A 395 43.78 -6.01 -28.45
N PHE A 396 42.62 -6.43 -28.95
CA PHE A 396 42.48 -7.19 -30.20
C PHE A 396 42.85 -6.39 -31.45
N SER A 397 42.44 -5.11 -31.53
CA SER A 397 42.77 -4.23 -32.65
C SER A 397 44.28 -4.00 -32.77
N ARG A 398 45.02 -3.91 -31.65
CA ARG A 398 46.48 -3.84 -31.66
C ARG A 398 47.12 -5.15 -32.14
N ALA A 399 46.60 -6.30 -31.71
CA ALA A 399 47.07 -7.60 -32.18
C ALA A 399 46.86 -7.76 -33.71
N LEU A 400 45.70 -7.37 -34.24
CA LEU A 400 45.44 -7.37 -35.68
C LEU A 400 46.38 -6.46 -36.46
N VAL A 401 46.62 -5.23 -35.97
CA VAL A 401 47.57 -4.30 -36.61
C VAL A 401 48.99 -4.87 -36.61
N CYS A 402 49.43 -5.48 -35.50
CA CYS A 402 50.73 -6.15 -35.43
C CYS A 402 50.84 -7.34 -36.38
N LEU A 403 49.81 -8.19 -36.49
CA LEU A 403 49.79 -9.31 -37.43
C LEU A 403 49.83 -8.85 -38.89
N ILE A 404 49.06 -7.82 -39.25
CA ILE A 404 49.08 -7.22 -40.59
C ILE A 404 50.46 -6.63 -40.88
N HIS A 405 51.06 -5.92 -39.92
CA HIS A 405 52.39 -5.34 -40.08
C HIS A 405 53.48 -6.42 -40.23
N GLN A 406 53.46 -7.47 -39.39
CA GLN A 406 54.39 -8.59 -39.49
C GLN A 406 54.25 -9.35 -40.81
N ASN A 407 53.02 -9.61 -41.27
CA ASN A 407 52.76 -10.20 -42.59
C ASN A 407 53.27 -9.30 -43.72
N SER A 408 53.12 -7.97 -43.61
CA SER A 408 53.64 -7.02 -44.60
C SER A 408 55.18 -7.01 -44.65
N LEU A 409 55.85 -7.11 -43.49
CA LEU A 409 57.30 -7.18 -43.40
C LEU A 409 57.84 -8.51 -43.93
N ALA A 410 57.16 -9.63 -43.63
CA ALA A 410 57.49 -10.94 -44.19
C ALA A 410 57.33 -10.96 -45.71
N ALA A 411 56.26 -10.36 -46.24
CA ALA A 411 56.06 -10.20 -47.68
C ALA A 411 57.16 -9.35 -48.33
N LYS A 412 57.57 -8.23 -47.72
CA LYS A 412 58.69 -7.41 -48.18
C LYS A 412 60.02 -8.16 -48.18
N LYS A 413 60.32 -8.89 -47.10
CA LYS A 413 61.56 -9.68 -47.00
C LYS A 413 61.61 -10.82 -48.00
N ASN A 414 60.48 -11.48 -48.27
CA ASN A 414 60.37 -12.48 -49.32
C ASN A 414 60.57 -11.86 -50.72
N ALA A 415 60.04 -10.67 -50.97
CA ALA A 415 60.28 -9.94 -52.22
C ALA A 415 61.76 -9.52 -52.39
N GLU A 416 62.43 -9.07 -51.33
CA GLU A 416 63.86 -8.75 -51.36
C GLU A 416 64.74 -9.98 -51.58
N ASN A 417 64.42 -11.11 -50.94
CA ASN A 417 65.14 -12.36 -51.15
C ASN A 417 64.99 -12.87 -52.59
N ASN A 418 63.78 -12.82 -53.15
CA ASN A 418 63.54 -13.17 -54.55
C ASN A 418 64.33 -12.25 -55.51
N ASN A 419 64.43 -10.95 -55.22
CA ASN A 419 65.25 -10.02 -55.99
C ASN A 419 66.76 -10.30 -55.88
N ASN A 420 67.23 -10.78 -54.73
CA ASN A 420 68.63 -11.14 -54.52
C ASN A 420 69.00 -12.48 -55.18
N GLU A 421 68.07 -13.47 -55.22
CA GLU A 421 68.25 -14.68 -56.02
C GLU A 421 68.31 -14.37 -57.53
N LEU A 422 67.43 -13.50 -58.03
CA LEU A 422 67.50 -13.01 -59.42
C LEU A 422 68.81 -12.26 -59.74
N LYS A 423 69.41 -11.57 -58.77
CA LYS A 423 70.75 -10.96 -58.94
C LYS A 423 71.89 -11.98 -58.85
N ALA A 424 71.73 -13.06 -58.08
CA ALA A 424 72.74 -14.11 -57.94
C ALA A 424 72.78 -15.05 -59.16
N GLU A 425 71.64 -15.29 -59.83
CA GLU A 425 71.60 -15.99 -61.13
C GLU A 425 72.29 -15.17 -62.24
N ASN A 426 72.09 -13.85 -62.28
CA ASN A 426 72.75 -12.97 -63.25
C ASN A 426 74.28 -12.84 -63.08
N ILE A 427 74.86 -13.34 -61.98
CA ILE A 427 76.32 -13.34 -61.76
C ILE A 427 76.96 -14.71 -62.12
N LYS A 428 76.17 -15.77 -62.29
CA LYS A 428 76.67 -17.10 -62.68
C LYS A 428 76.73 -17.38 -64.18
N GLU A 429 76.20 -16.50 -65.04
CA GLU A 429 76.32 -16.64 -66.49
C GLU A 429 77.52 -15.90 -67.12
N GLY A 430 78.42 -15.35 -66.29
CA GLY A 430 79.63 -14.66 -66.74
C GLY A 430 80.88 -15.53 -66.91
N GLN A 431 80.78 -16.80 -67.35
CA GLN A 431 81.96 -17.62 -67.71
C GLN A 431 81.59 -18.89 -68.50
N THR A 432 81.44 -18.80 -69.83
CA THR A 432 82.15 -19.66 -70.82
C THR A 432 81.79 -19.27 -72.26
N ASN A 433 82.81 -19.40 -73.10
CA ASN A 433 83.00 -18.76 -74.39
C ASN A 433 82.61 -19.68 -75.57
N CYS A 434 82.34 -19.04 -76.71
CA CYS A 434 82.54 -19.51 -78.09
C CYS A 434 81.63 -20.62 -78.68
N GLY A 435 81.01 -20.32 -79.84
CA GLY A 435 80.73 -21.35 -80.84
C GLY A 435 79.56 -21.15 -81.82
N TYR A 436 79.71 -20.24 -82.79
CA TYR A 436 79.27 -20.32 -84.20
C TYR A 436 77.83 -20.75 -84.63
N ASN A 437 77.19 -19.82 -85.37
CA ASN A 437 76.43 -19.97 -86.63
C ASN A 437 75.19 -20.89 -86.72
N GLN A 438 74.00 -20.33 -87.03
CA GLN A 438 73.48 -20.05 -88.39
C GLN A 438 72.03 -19.51 -88.34
N SER A 439 71.71 -18.62 -89.29
CA SER A 439 70.39 -18.03 -89.62
C SER A 439 69.53 -19.01 -90.46
N PRO A 440 68.32 -18.68 -90.99
CA PRO A 440 67.34 -17.61 -90.68
C PRO A 440 65.85 -18.07 -90.64
N ARG A 441 64.97 -17.08 -90.34
CA ARG A 441 63.69 -16.75 -91.05
C ARG A 441 62.33 -17.27 -90.56
N THR A 442 61.43 -16.27 -90.45
CA THR A 442 59.95 -16.26 -90.68
C THR A 442 59.07 -17.03 -89.69
N SER A 443 57.89 -16.58 -89.25
CA SER A 443 56.89 -15.59 -89.69
C SER A 443 55.72 -15.54 -88.68
N ILE A 444 55.02 -14.39 -88.56
CA ILE A 444 53.52 -14.17 -88.54
C ILE A 444 52.69 -15.00 -87.50
N SER A 445 51.76 -14.52 -86.66
CA SER A 445 50.53 -13.67 -86.75
C SER A 445 49.98 -13.50 -85.31
N ILE A 446 49.48 -12.35 -84.85
CA ILE A 446 48.10 -11.78 -84.89
C ILE A 446 46.99 -12.63 -84.23
N SER A 447 46.24 -11.95 -83.33
CA SER A 447 44.88 -12.20 -82.78
C SER A 447 44.73 -13.39 -81.82
N SER A 448 44.00 -13.31 -80.70
CA SER A 448 42.90 -12.41 -80.29
C SER A 448 42.89 -12.29 -78.78
#